data_AF-A0A931N5D9-F1
#
_entry.id   AF-A0A931N5D9-F1
#
_cell.length_a   1.000
_cell.length_b   1.000
_cell.length_c   1.000
_cell.angle_alpha   90.00
_cell.angle_beta   90.00
_cell.angle_gamma   90.00
#
_symmetry.space_group_name_H-M   'P 1'
#
loop_
_entity.id
_entity.type
_entity.pdbx_description
1 polymer ?
#
loop_
_entity_poly.entity_id
_entity_poly.type
_entity_poly.pdbx_seq_one_letter_code
_entity_poly.pdbx_strand_id
1 'polypeptide(L)'
;MSYQYPPPHQSPQQPYQQPPRWSPPPAPARGGGVARNFFGTFLALVLTPIGITLVALGAEATGRWEGYQTSDRLGPNLQLIGGAFLLLLVAALAAMSPVGTMLAGLLWGLIPGIAGLLLPDDTAEFLTDLSVLPRDTRIALSMWAIGGGLFVVGALLFGAGLAAGLRRR
;
A
#
# COMPACT_ATOMS: atom_id res chain seq x y z
N MET A 1 77.21 48.11 -35.54
CA MET A 1 75.83 47.76 -35.94
C MET A 1 75.20 46.98 -34.82
N SER A 2 74.42 47.65 -33.97
CA SER A 2 73.74 47.06 -32.81
C SER A 2 72.32 46.67 -33.24
N TYR A 3 71.99 45.39 -33.13
CA TYR A 3 70.64 44.88 -33.39
C TYR A 3 69.74 45.27 -32.21
N GLN A 4 68.81 46.20 -32.45
CA GLN A 4 67.74 46.54 -31.53
C GLN A 4 66.67 45.45 -31.62
N TYR A 5 66.53 44.64 -30.58
CA TYR A 5 65.45 43.66 -30.51
C TYR A 5 64.09 44.37 -30.42
N PRO A 6 63.07 43.93 -31.18
CA PRO A 6 61.71 44.44 -31.02
C PRO A 6 61.16 44.03 -29.64
N PRO A 7 60.34 44.88 -28.99
CA PRO A 7 59.70 44.52 -27.73
C PRO A 7 58.74 43.34 -27.93
N PRO A 8 58.62 42.43 -26.97
CA PRO A 8 57.70 41.30 -27.07
C PRO A 8 56.26 41.80 -27.15
N HIS A 9 55.50 41.26 -28.11
CA HIS A 9 54.07 41.48 -28.23
C HIS A 9 53.37 40.96 -26.96
N GLN A 10 52.79 41.85 -26.17
CA GLN A 10 51.92 41.47 -25.06
C GLN A 10 50.63 40.91 -25.64
N SER A 11 50.49 39.59 -25.65
CA SER A 11 49.21 38.94 -25.91
C SER A 11 48.18 39.49 -24.91
N PRO A 12 46.99 39.92 -25.34
CA PRO A 12 45.94 40.34 -24.41
C PRO A 12 45.68 39.18 -23.46
N GLN A 13 45.96 39.38 -22.17
CA GLN A 13 45.66 38.40 -21.14
C GLN A 13 44.15 38.20 -21.15
N GLN A 14 43.70 37.05 -21.64
CA GLN A 14 42.31 36.67 -21.48
C GLN A 14 42.03 36.63 -19.98
N PRO A 15 40.98 37.30 -19.48
CA PRO A 15 40.62 37.22 -18.08
C PRO A 15 40.49 35.74 -17.73
N TYR A 16 41.30 35.27 -16.78
CA TYR A 16 41.15 33.94 -16.22
C TYR A 16 39.72 33.81 -15.69
N GLN A 17 38.84 33.17 -16.47
CA GLN A 17 37.52 32.79 -16.00
C GLN A 17 37.75 31.73 -14.94
N GLN A 18 37.69 32.15 -13.67
CA GLN A 18 37.76 31.23 -12.55
C GLN A 18 36.62 30.21 -12.73
N PRO A 19 36.91 28.90 -12.80
CA PRO A 19 35.84 27.91 -12.80
C PRO A 19 34.99 28.13 -11.53
N PRO A 20 33.65 28.01 -11.62
CA PRO A 20 32.78 28.21 -10.48
C PRO A 20 33.31 27.44 -9.27
N ARG A 21 33.62 28.15 -8.18
CA ARG A 21 34.27 27.60 -6.98
C ARG A 21 33.37 26.60 -6.22
N TRP A 22 32.15 26.39 -6.69
CA TRP A 22 31.17 25.49 -6.13
C TRP A 22 30.31 24.90 -7.26
N SER A 23 30.37 23.58 -7.40
CA SER A 23 29.38 22.78 -8.11
C SER A 23 28.46 22.14 -7.05
N PRO A 24 27.13 22.30 -7.12
CA PRO A 24 26.22 21.63 -6.19
C PRO A 24 26.47 20.12 -6.21
N PRO A 25 26.36 19.41 -5.07
CA PRO A 25 26.33 17.96 -5.07
C PRO A 25 25.28 17.49 -6.08
N PRO A 26 25.57 16.49 -6.94
CA PRO A 26 24.56 15.95 -7.83
C PRO A 26 23.35 15.57 -7.00
N ALA A 27 22.20 16.20 -7.29
CA ALA A 27 20.96 15.89 -6.60
C ALA A 27 20.71 14.38 -6.70
N PRO A 28 20.35 13.69 -5.60
CA PRO A 28 20.08 12.27 -5.65
C PRO A 28 19.04 12.00 -6.75
N ALA A 29 19.32 11.02 -7.60
CA ALA A 29 18.48 10.70 -8.75
C ALA A 29 17.03 10.47 -8.28
N ARG A 30 16.14 11.42 -8.59
CA ARG A 30 14.71 11.42 -8.21
C ARG A 30 13.90 10.25 -8.76
N GLY A 31 14.49 9.38 -9.59
CA GLY A 31 13.79 8.35 -10.35
C GLY A 31 13.39 7.08 -9.57
N GLY A 32 14.06 6.76 -8.46
CA GLY A 32 13.81 5.50 -7.73
C GLY A 32 12.51 5.48 -6.90
N GLY A 33 12.00 6.65 -6.52
CA GLY A 33 10.83 6.76 -5.66
C GLY A 33 9.51 6.41 -6.36
N VAL A 34 9.41 6.69 -7.66
CA VAL A 34 8.16 6.50 -8.42
C VAL A 34 7.88 5.02 -8.66
N ALA A 35 8.84 4.27 -9.21
CA ALA A 35 8.68 2.83 -9.45
C ALA A 35 8.42 2.05 -8.15
N ARG A 36 9.11 2.41 -7.06
CA ARG A 36 8.90 1.81 -5.73
C ARG A 36 7.50 2.09 -5.18
N ASN A 37 6.97 3.31 -5.39
CA ASN A 37 5.60 3.64 -4.99
C ASN A 37 4.56 2.89 -5.82
N PHE A 38 4.74 2.79 -7.14
CA PHE A 38 3.85 2.02 -8.01
C PHE A 38 3.81 0.54 -7.61
N PHE A 39 4.97 -0.08 -7.41
CA PHE A 39 5.05 -1.47 -6.97
C PHE A 39 4.40 -1.67 -5.60
N GLY A 40 4.67 -0.77 -4.63
CA GLY A 40 4.04 -0.82 -3.31
C GLY A 40 2.52 -0.66 -3.37
N THR A 41 2.01 0.23 -4.24
CA THR A 41 0.58 0.42 -4.47
C THR A 41 -0.08 -0.81 -5.08
N PHE A 42 0.52 -1.37 -6.14
CA PHE A 42 0.02 -2.58 -6.77
C PHE A 42 -0.02 -3.74 -5.78
N LEU A 43 1.06 -3.93 -5.02
CA LEU A 43 1.16 -5.00 -4.04
C LEU A 43 0.12 -4.85 -2.91
N ALA A 44 -0.11 -3.62 -2.42
CA ALA A 44 -1.17 -3.34 -1.45
C ALA A 44 -2.56 -3.67 -2.03
N LEU A 45 -2.85 -3.23 -3.26
CA LEU A 45 -4.14 -3.47 -3.91
C LEU A 45 -4.45 -4.94 -4.13
N VAL A 46 -3.43 -5.78 -4.39
CA VAL A 46 -3.61 -7.22 -4.61
C VAL A 46 -3.67 -8.00 -3.29
N LEU A 47 -2.83 -7.65 -2.31
CA LEU A 47 -2.78 -8.37 -1.03
C LEU A 47 -3.99 -8.09 -0.14
N THR A 48 -4.55 -6.88 -0.17
CA THR A 48 -5.70 -6.53 0.67
C THR A 48 -6.91 -7.45 0.46
N PRO A 49 -7.42 -7.68 -0.77
CA PRO A 49 -8.57 -8.57 -0.94
C PRO A 49 -8.28 -10.02 -0.51
N ILE A 50 -7.04 -10.49 -0.68
CA ILE A 50 -6.60 -11.82 -0.21
C ILE A 50 -6.64 -11.88 1.33
N GLY A 51 -6.08 -10.88 2.00
CA GLY A 51 -6.08 -10.78 3.46
C GLY A 51 -7.49 -10.71 4.04
N ILE A 52 -8.36 -9.86 3.47
CA ILE A 52 -9.78 -9.73 3.83
C ILE A 52 -10.49 -11.09 3.71
N THR A 53 -10.29 -11.79 2.59
CA THR A 53 -10.94 -13.07 2.32
C THR A 53 -10.54 -14.13 3.36
N LEU A 54 -9.25 -14.23 3.67
CA LEU A 54 -8.74 -15.17 4.66
C LEU A 54 -9.26 -14.88 6.07
N VAL A 55 -9.30 -13.61 6.48
CA VAL A 55 -9.85 -13.23 7.79
C VAL A 55 -11.36 -13.52 7.85
N ALA A 56 -12.12 -13.21 6.78
CA ALA A 56 -13.56 -13.46 6.75
C ALA A 56 -13.88 -14.95 6.87
N LEU A 57 -13.18 -15.80 6.12
CA LEU A 57 -13.33 -17.26 6.20
C LEU A 57 -12.98 -17.81 7.59
N GLY A 58 -11.87 -17.34 8.18
CA GLY A 58 -11.48 -17.74 9.53
C GLY A 58 -12.48 -17.28 10.59
N ALA A 59 -13.00 -16.06 10.47
CA ALA A 59 -13.97 -15.49 11.42
C ALA A 59 -15.31 -16.23 11.37
N GLU A 60 -15.80 -16.57 10.18
CA GLU A 60 -17.04 -17.33 10.00
C GLU A 60 -16.95 -18.73 10.62
N ALA A 61 -15.86 -19.44 10.33
CA ALA A 61 -15.61 -20.75 10.91
C ALA A 61 -15.40 -20.69 12.43
N THR A 62 -14.90 -19.56 12.93
CA THR A 62 -14.75 -19.31 14.37
C THR A 62 -16.09 -19.07 15.08
N GLY A 63 -17.05 -18.45 14.41
CA GLY A 63 -18.41 -18.28 14.92
C GLY A 63 -19.17 -19.60 15.11
N ARG A 64 -18.74 -20.69 14.47
CA ARG A 64 -19.37 -22.03 14.53
C ARG A 64 -18.71 -23.00 15.51
N TRP A 65 -17.88 -22.51 16.44
CA TRP A 65 -17.08 -23.35 17.35
C TRP A 65 -17.86 -24.35 18.21
N GLU A 66 -19.15 -24.14 18.44
CA GLU A 66 -20.00 -25.03 19.24
C GLU A 66 -20.13 -26.44 18.64
N GLY A 67 -19.80 -26.65 17.35
CA GLY A 67 -19.88 -27.95 16.68
C GLY A 67 -18.57 -28.71 16.44
N TYR A 68 -17.39 -28.10 16.66
CA TYR A 68 -16.10 -28.68 16.20
C TYR A 68 -15.22 -29.22 17.33
N GLN A 69 -14.63 -30.39 17.12
CA GLN A 69 -13.54 -30.91 17.96
C GLN A 69 -12.28 -30.04 17.82
N THR A 70 -11.44 -29.99 18.85
CA THR A 70 -10.25 -29.11 18.91
C THR A 70 -9.31 -29.27 17.71
N SER A 71 -9.21 -30.47 17.14
CA SER A 71 -8.40 -30.77 15.95
C SER A 71 -8.89 -30.06 14.67
N ASP A 72 -10.19 -29.83 14.53
CA ASP A 72 -10.78 -29.23 13.33
C ASP A 72 -10.69 -27.69 13.33
N ARG A 73 -10.26 -27.10 14.45
CA ARG A 73 -10.13 -25.64 14.63
C ARG A 73 -8.81 -25.07 14.10
N LEU A 74 -7.84 -25.94 13.76
CA LEU A 74 -6.51 -25.52 13.28
C LEU A 74 -6.58 -24.80 11.93
N GLY A 75 -7.38 -25.29 10.98
CA GLY A 75 -7.54 -24.68 9.67
C GLY A 75 -8.07 -23.24 9.75
N PRO A 76 -9.24 -23.01 10.39
CA PRO A 76 -9.79 -21.67 10.60
C PRO A 76 -8.83 -20.70 11.31
N ASN A 77 -8.14 -21.15 12.36
CA ASN A 77 -7.19 -20.31 13.09
C ASN A 77 -6.01 -19.89 12.20
N LEU A 78 -5.50 -20.79 11.35
CA LEU A 78 -4.44 -20.47 10.39
C LEU A 78 -4.90 -19.45 9.34
N GLN A 79 -6.14 -19.55 8.87
CA GLN A 79 -6.71 -18.56 7.93
C GLN A 79 -6.82 -17.18 8.58
N LEU A 80 -7.31 -17.13 9.82
CA LEU A 80 -7.48 -15.88 10.57
C LEU A 80 -6.13 -15.21 10.87
N ILE A 81 -5.15 -15.98 11.39
CA ILE A 81 -3.79 -15.50 11.66
C ILE A 81 -3.08 -15.11 10.36
N GLY A 82 -3.18 -15.94 9.32
CA GLY A 82 -2.56 -15.68 8.03
C GLY A 82 -3.11 -14.43 7.35
N GLY A 83 -4.43 -14.25 7.38
CA GLY A 83 -5.10 -13.04 6.87
C GLY A 83 -4.71 -11.80 7.67
N ALA A 84 -4.68 -11.88 9.00
CA ALA A 84 -4.24 -10.78 9.86
C ALA A 84 -2.79 -10.39 9.59
N PHE A 85 -1.90 -11.37 9.39
CA PHE A 85 -0.51 -11.13 9.05
C PHE A 85 -0.35 -10.48 7.67
N LEU A 86 -1.14 -10.91 6.68
CA LEU A 86 -1.19 -10.27 5.36
C LEU A 86 -1.61 -8.80 5.47
N LEU A 87 -2.67 -8.51 6.22
CA LEU A 87 -3.16 -7.14 6.43
C LEU A 87 -2.14 -6.29 7.20
N LEU A 88 -1.43 -6.88 8.16
CA LEU A 88 -0.33 -6.24 8.86
C LEU A 88 0.83 -5.91 7.90
N LEU A 89 1.15 -6.81 6.97
CA LEU A 89 2.13 -6.55 5.91
C LEU A 89 1.67 -5.38 5.03
N VAL A 90 0.40 -5.33 4.62
CA VAL A 90 -0.17 -4.20 3.85
C VAL A 90 -0.10 -2.89 4.64
N ALA A 91 -0.37 -2.92 5.94
CA ALA A 91 -0.20 -1.76 6.80
C ALA A 91 1.27 -1.32 6.87
N ALA A 92 2.22 -2.26 6.96
CA ALA A 92 3.64 -1.98 6.93
C ALA A 92 4.10 -1.39 5.58
N LEU A 93 3.46 -1.80 4.47
CA LEU A 93 3.66 -1.22 3.14
C LEU A 93 3.33 0.28 3.09
N ALA A 94 2.53 0.82 4.01
CA ALA A 94 2.29 2.27 4.13
C ALA A 94 3.60 3.03 4.35
N ALA A 95 4.58 2.41 5.02
CA ALA A 95 5.90 3.00 5.21
C ALA A 95 6.70 3.13 3.92
N MET A 96 6.27 2.51 2.81
CA MET A 96 6.84 2.65 1.46
C MET A 96 5.92 3.43 0.53
N SER A 97 4.65 3.03 0.38
CA SER A 97 3.63 3.69 -0.44
C SER A 97 2.40 4.06 0.40
N PRO A 98 2.41 5.21 1.11
CA PRO A 98 1.29 5.63 1.94
C PRO A 98 -0.02 5.76 1.14
N VAL A 99 0.06 6.33 -0.07
CA VAL A 99 -1.08 6.50 -0.97
C VAL A 99 -1.62 5.14 -1.42
N GLY A 100 -0.74 4.18 -1.72
CA GLY A 100 -1.14 2.83 -2.10
C GLY A 100 -1.93 2.12 -1.00
N THR A 101 -1.46 2.20 0.25
CA THR A 101 -2.17 1.61 1.39
C THR A 101 -3.50 2.32 1.68
N MET A 102 -3.57 3.65 1.54
CA MET A 102 -4.83 4.38 1.64
C MET A 102 -5.86 3.90 0.60
N LEU A 103 -5.45 3.82 -0.67
CA LEU A 103 -6.32 3.39 -1.76
C LEU A 103 -6.79 1.95 -1.57
N ALA A 104 -5.88 1.06 -1.15
CA ALA A 104 -6.24 -0.33 -0.86
C ALA A 104 -7.25 -0.43 0.29
N GLY A 105 -7.04 0.31 1.39
CA GLY A 105 -8.00 0.37 2.50
C GLY A 105 -9.35 0.97 2.10
N LEU A 106 -9.35 1.99 1.25
CA LEU A 106 -10.56 2.67 0.79
C LEU A 106 -11.39 1.78 -0.14
N LEU A 107 -10.77 1.24 -1.20
CA LEU A 107 -11.44 0.48 -2.24
C LEU A 107 -11.92 -0.88 -1.75
N TRP A 108 -11.14 -1.56 -0.91
CA TRP A 108 -11.45 -2.92 -0.47
C TRP A 108 -12.06 -3.02 0.91
N GLY A 109 -11.95 -1.98 1.75
CA GLY A 109 -12.46 -1.99 3.12
C GLY A 109 -13.54 -0.95 3.37
N LEU A 110 -13.20 0.34 3.21
CA LEU A 110 -14.08 1.42 3.62
C LEU A 110 -15.35 1.50 2.77
N ILE A 111 -15.22 1.55 1.44
CA ILE A 111 -16.36 1.62 0.52
C ILE A 111 -17.29 0.40 0.67
N PRO A 112 -16.79 -0.84 0.54
CA PRO A 112 -17.66 -2.02 0.69
C PRO A 112 -18.15 -2.22 2.13
N GLY A 113 -17.39 -1.79 3.14
CA GLY A 113 -17.82 -1.84 4.54
C GLY A 113 -18.95 -0.85 4.84
N ILE A 114 -18.87 0.38 4.33
CA ILE A 114 -19.95 1.37 4.43
C ILE A 114 -21.18 0.87 3.68
N ALA A 115 -21.00 0.32 2.47
CA ALA A 115 -22.10 -0.28 1.71
C ALA A 115 -22.78 -1.40 2.51
N GLY A 116 -22.02 -2.32 3.11
CA GLY A 116 -22.56 -3.40 3.93
C GLY A 116 -23.30 -2.93 5.18
N LEU A 117 -22.93 -1.79 5.76
CA LEU A 117 -23.60 -1.20 6.92
C LEU A 117 -24.87 -0.43 6.56
N LEU A 118 -24.87 0.28 5.42
CA LEU A 118 -25.98 1.14 5.00
C LEU A 118 -27.01 0.42 4.12
N LEU A 119 -26.57 -0.55 3.32
CA LEU A 119 -27.37 -1.32 2.37
C LEU A 119 -27.06 -2.82 2.54
N PRO A 120 -27.40 -3.44 3.68
CA PRO A 120 -27.01 -4.82 3.98
C PRO A 120 -27.59 -5.82 2.98
N ASP A 121 -28.84 -5.63 2.55
CA ASP A 121 -29.52 -6.54 1.61
C ASP A 121 -28.92 -6.44 0.20
N ASP A 122 -28.77 -5.22 -0.34
CA ASP A 122 -28.16 -4.98 -1.66
C ASP A 122 -26.70 -5.45 -1.69
N THR A 123 -25.97 -5.28 -0.59
CA THR A 123 -24.58 -5.72 -0.47
C THR A 123 -24.49 -7.24 -0.44
N ALA A 124 -25.39 -7.91 0.28
CA ALA A 124 -25.44 -9.38 0.28
C ALA A 124 -25.77 -9.94 -1.11
N GLU A 125 -26.72 -9.33 -1.84
CA GLU A 125 -27.05 -9.70 -3.22
C GLU A 125 -25.85 -9.52 -4.15
N PHE A 126 -25.19 -8.35 -4.11
CA PHE A 126 -23.99 -8.09 -4.91
C PHE A 126 -22.84 -9.08 -4.62
N LEU A 127 -22.59 -9.38 -3.34
CA LEU A 127 -21.55 -10.33 -2.96
C LEU A 127 -21.89 -11.77 -3.33
N THR A 128 -23.18 -12.13 -3.35
CA THR A 128 -23.61 -13.48 -3.72
C THR A 128 -23.65 -13.69 -5.23
N ASP A 129 -23.83 -12.62 -6.01
CA ASP A 129 -23.82 -12.64 -7.48
C ASP A 129 -22.40 -12.69 -8.09
N LEU A 130 -21.36 -12.52 -7.27
CA LEU A 130 -19.95 -12.71 -7.65
C LEU A 130 -19.65 -14.20 -7.92
N SER A 131 -20.07 -14.70 -9.08
CA SER A 131 -19.90 -16.09 -9.53
C SER A 131 -18.44 -16.56 -9.55
N VAL A 132 -17.48 -15.62 -9.58
CA VAL A 132 -16.03 -15.87 -9.58
C VAL A 132 -15.53 -16.47 -8.25
N LEU A 133 -16.20 -16.20 -7.13
CA LEU A 133 -15.79 -16.72 -5.81
C LEU A 133 -16.51 -18.03 -5.45
N PRO A 134 -15.90 -18.94 -4.65
CA PRO A 134 -16.60 -20.08 -4.07
C PRO A 134 -17.79 -19.63 -3.20
N ARG A 135 -18.86 -20.44 -3.16
CA ARG A 135 -20.09 -20.13 -2.40
C ARG A 135 -19.81 -19.79 -0.93
N ASP A 136 -18.99 -20.60 -0.26
CA ASP A 136 -18.69 -20.43 1.16
C ASP A 136 -17.94 -19.12 1.43
N THR A 137 -17.06 -18.72 0.50
CA THR A 137 -16.36 -17.44 0.56
C THR A 137 -17.32 -16.27 0.43
N ARG A 138 -18.31 -16.35 -0.46
CA ARG A 138 -19.32 -15.29 -0.61
C ARG A 138 -20.14 -15.10 0.66
N ILE A 139 -20.56 -16.20 1.29
CA ILE A 139 -21.34 -16.17 2.53
C ILE A 139 -20.51 -15.60 3.68
N ALA A 140 -19.26 -16.05 3.84
CA ALA A 140 -18.37 -15.53 4.87
C ALA A 140 -18.12 -14.02 4.69
N LEU A 141 -17.89 -13.60 3.45
CA LEU A 141 -17.60 -12.20 3.13
C LEU A 141 -18.83 -11.30 3.32
N SER A 142 -20.05 -11.77 2.98
CA SER A 142 -21.28 -11.00 3.21
C SER A 142 -21.59 -10.86 4.70
N MET A 143 -21.46 -11.93 5.48
CA MET A 143 -21.62 -11.85 6.94
C MET A 143 -20.60 -10.91 7.58
N TRP A 144 -19.36 -10.94 7.11
CA TRP A 144 -18.30 -10.09 7.64
C TRP A 144 -18.46 -8.62 7.23
N ALA A 145 -19.00 -8.35 6.03
CA ALA A 145 -19.35 -7.01 5.58
C ALA A 145 -20.46 -6.39 6.43
N ILE A 146 -21.56 -7.13 6.62
CA ILE A 146 -22.69 -6.72 7.45
C ILE A 146 -22.26 -6.55 8.92
N GLY A 147 -21.37 -7.42 9.40
CA GLY A 147 -20.76 -7.31 10.74
C GLY A 147 -19.77 -6.14 10.90
N GLY A 148 -19.52 -5.35 9.85
CA GLY A 148 -18.63 -4.18 9.89
C GLY A 148 -17.13 -4.51 9.84
N GLY A 149 -16.75 -5.78 9.65
CA GLY A 149 -15.35 -6.20 9.60
C GLY A 149 -14.57 -5.54 8.47
N LEU A 150 -15.19 -5.41 7.28
CA LEU A 150 -14.61 -4.69 6.15
C LEU A 150 -14.35 -3.21 6.47
N PHE A 151 -15.28 -2.56 7.16
CA PHE A 151 -15.14 -1.16 7.55
C PHE A 151 -13.96 -0.97 8.52
N VAL A 152 -13.86 -1.82 9.55
CA VAL A 152 -12.76 -1.77 10.53
C VAL A 152 -11.40 -1.94 9.84
N VAL A 153 -11.25 -2.95 8.97
CA VAL A 153 -10.01 -3.17 8.23
C VAL A 153 -9.70 -1.99 7.30
N GLY A 154 -10.70 -1.50 6.58
CA GLY A 154 -10.55 -0.34 5.70
C GLY A 154 -10.08 0.90 6.46
N ALA A 155 -10.68 1.18 7.62
CA ALA A 155 -10.34 2.33 8.45
C ALA A 155 -8.92 2.21 9.01
N LEU A 156 -8.51 1.02 9.45
CA LEU A 156 -7.15 0.75 9.94
C LEU A 156 -6.11 0.94 8.84
N LEU A 157 -6.35 0.40 7.64
CA LEU A 157 -5.43 0.54 6.51
C LEU A 157 -5.35 1.98 6.02
N PHE A 158 -6.48 2.66 5.90
CA PHE A 158 -6.52 4.06 5.53
C PHE A 158 -5.78 4.94 6.56
N GLY A 159 -6.03 4.71 7.84
CA GLY A 159 -5.34 5.37 8.95
C GLY A 159 -3.83 5.12 8.95
N ALA A 160 -3.40 3.88 8.68
CA ALA A 160 -1.98 3.53 8.56
C ALA A 160 -1.31 4.29 7.41
N GLY A 161 -1.97 4.35 6.25
CA GLY A 161 -1.55 5.16 5.11
C GLY A 161 -1.44 6.65 5.47
N LEU A 162 -2.44 7.19 6.18
CA LEU A 162 -2.47 8.59 6.61
C LEU A 162 -1.35 8.93 7.59
N ALA A 163 -1.15 8.11 8.62
CA ALA A 163 -0.08 8.29 9.59
C ALA A 163 1.31 8.24 8.93
N ALA A 164 1.53 7.29 8.00
CA ALA A 164 2.80 7.20 7.27
C ALA A 164 3.01 8.38 6.31
N GLY A 165 1.95 8.89 5.70
CA GLY A 165 2.00 10.08 4.85
C GLY A 165 2.32 11.35 5.63
N LEU A 166 1.72 11.53 6.81
CA LEU A 166 1.97 12.66 7.70
C LEU A 166 3.39 12.65 8.26
N ARG A 167 3.93 11.49 8.63
CA ARG A 167 5.31 11.36 9.16
C ARG A 167 6.39 11.75 8.15
N ARG A 168 6.09 11.77 6.85
CA ARG A 168 7.02 12.12 5.78
C ARG A 168 7.02 13.60 5.39
N ARG A 169 6.09 14.39 5.93
CA ARG A 169 6.01 15.84 5.74
C ARG A 169 6.68 16.56 6.89
#